data_AF-A0A523XIM5-F1
#
_entry.id   AF-A0A523XIM5-F1
#
_cell.length_a   1.000
_cell.length_b   1.000
_cell.length_c   1.000
_cell.angle_alpha   90.00
_cell.angle_beta   90.00
_cell.angle_gamma   90.00
#
_symmetry.space_group_name_H-M   'P 1'
#
loop_
_entity.id
_entity.type
_entity.pdbx_description
1 polymer ?
#
loop_
_entity_poly.entity_id
_entity_poly.type
_entity_poly.pdbx_seq_one_letter_code
_entity_poly.pdbx_strand_id
1 'polypeptide(L)' 'MTATEEILSFNKKNYSLFAAGIISIIIGYIFLSKGSITVAPILLVLGYVILIPTSIIIK' A
#
# COMPACT_ATOMS: atom_id res chain seq x y z
N MET A 1 22.81 -21.88 16.57
CA MET A 1 21.74 -22.30 15.63
C MET A 1 21.16 -21.02 15.05
N THR A 2 21.68 -20.61 13.90
CA THR A 2 21.33 -19.35 13.24
C THR A 2 19.94 -19.49 12.64
N ALA A 3 18.96 -18.78 13.20
CA ALA A 3 17.64 -18.62 12.59
C ALA A 3 17.83 -17.72 11.36
N THR A 4 18.17 -18.35 10.22
CA THR A 4 18.22 -17.69 8.92
C THR A 4 16.82 -17.18 8.62
N GLU A 5 16.71 -15.87 8.55
CA GLU A 5 15.53 -15.13 8.18
C GLU A 5 15.08 -15.54 6.77
N GLU A 6 14.12 -16.45 6.66
CA GLU A 6 13.23 -16.42 5.49
C GLU A 6 12.16 -15.34 5.73
N ILE A 7 12.64 -14.10 5.79
CA ILE A 7 11.81 -12.90 5.64
C ILE A 7 11.20 -12.98 4.24
N LEU A 8 9.98 -13.53 4.18
CA LEU A 8 9.02 -13.48 3.07
C LEU A 8 9.67 -13.10 1.72
N SER A 9 9.83 -14.06 0.81
CA SER A 9 10.21 -13.81 -0.60
C SER A 9 9.11 -13.04 -1.37
N PHE A 10 8.63 -11.92 -0.83
CA PHE A 10 8.06 -10.83 -1.60
C PHE A 10 9.19 -10.32 -2.49
N ASN A 11 9.03 -10.54 -3.78
CA ASN A 11 9.84 -9.90 -4.80
C ASN A 11 9.98 -8.41 -4.44
N LYS A 12 11.20 -7.84 -4.42
CA LYS A 12 11.44 -6.43 -3.98
C LYS A 12 10.47 -5.44 -4.65
N LYS A 13 10.02 -5.79 -5.86
CA LYS A 13 9.04 -5.07 -6.66
C LYS A 13 7.65 -5.01 -6.00
N ASN A 14 7.19 -6.09 -5.39
CA ASN A 14 5.93 -6.13 -4.65
C ASN A 14 5.98 -5.31 -3.37
N TYR A 15 7.11 -5.37 -2.67
CA TYR A 15 7.27 -4.58 -1.45
C TYR A 15 7.19 -3.08 -1.75
N SER A 16 7.75 -2.65 -2.88
CA SER A 16 7.63 -1.26 -3.35
C SER A 16 6.17 -0.88 -3.66
N LEU A 17 5.38 -1.76 -4.29
CA LEU A 17 3.96 -1.53 -4.56
C LEU A 17 3.13 -1.48 -3.27
N PHE A 18 3.44 -2.35 -2.31
CA PHE A 18 2.79 -2.37 -1.00
C PHE A 18 3.07 -1.07 -0.23
N ALA A 19 4.32 -0.62 -0.21
CA ALA A 19 4.72 0.65 0.38
C ALA A 19 4.02 1.85 -0.31
N ALA A 20 3.94 1.84 -1.64
CA ALA A 20 3.21 2.85 -2.40
C ALA A 20 1.71 2.88 -2.05
N GLY A 21 1.09 1.71 -1.83
CA GLY A 21 -0.30 1.60 -1.39
C GLY A 21 -0.52 2.22 -0.01
N ILE A 22 0.37 1.94 0.94
CA ILE A 22 0.33 2.55 2.29
C ILE A 22 0.48 4.07 2.20
N ILE A 23 1.42 4.57 1.40
CA ILE A 23 1.65 6.00 1.21
C ILE A 23 0.39 6.67 0.62
N SER A 24 -0.25 6.04 -0.37
CA SER A 24 -1.51 6.52 -0.95
C SER A 24 -2.63 6.62 0.10
N ILE A 25 -2.74 5.63 0.99
CA ILE A 25 -3.72 5.64 2.08
C ILE A 25 -3.45 6.79 3.06
N ILE A 26 -2.18 6.98 3.47
CA ILE A 26 -1.78 8.05 4.38
C ILE A 26 -2.11 9.43 3.77
N ILE A 27 -1.75 9.65 2.50
CA ILE A 27 -2.05 10.90 1.80
C ILE A 27 -3.57 11.11 1.67
N GLY A 28 -4.32 10.05 1.38
CA GLY A 28 -5.78 10.08 1.34
C GLY A 28 -6.38 10.51 2.68
N TYR A 29 -5.86 10.00 3.79
CA TYR A 29 -6.30 10.37 5.13
C TYR A 29 -5.96 11.82 5.51
N ILE A 30 -4.79 12.32 5.06
CA ILE A 30 -4.42 13.73 5.23
C ILE A 30 -5.38 14.63 4.44
N PHE A 31 -5.73 14.26 3.20
CA PHE A 31 -6.72 14.99 2.41
C PHE A 31 -8.12 14.92 3.04
N LEU A 32 -8.48 13.79 3.65
CA LEU A 32 -9.74 13.63 4.37
C LEU A 32 -9.81 14.59 5.55
N SER A 33 -8.71 14.71 6.30
CA SER A 33 -8.59 15.65 7.42
C SER A 33 -8.72 17.12 7.00
N LYS A 34 -8.45 17.44 5.73
CA LYS A 34 -8.64 18.79 5.16
C LYS A 34 -10.07 19.04 4.65
N GLY A 35 -10.99 18.11 4.87
CA GLY A 35 -12.38 18.19 4.40
C GLY A 35 -12.58 17.82 2.93
N SER A 36 -11.57 17.24 2.27
CA SER A 36 -11.64 16.88 0.85
C SER A 36 -12.29 15.51 0.66
N ILE A 37 -13.62 15.49 0.65
CA ILE A 37 -14.45 14.28 0.59
C ILE A 37 -14.46 13.59 -0.78
N THR A 38 -13.92 14.21 -1.83
CA THR A 38 -13.89 13.62 -3.19
C THR A 38 -12.54 12.98 -3.50
N VAL A 39 -11.44 13.67 -3.14
CA VAL A 39 -10.08 13.21 -3.44
C VAL A 39 -9.64 12.14 -2.44
N ALA A 40 -10.03 12.28 -1.17
CA ALA A 40 -9.62 11.34 -0.13
C ALA A 40 -10.14 9.91 -0.36
N PRO A 41 -11.44 9.67 -0.63
CA PRO A 41 -11.92 8.31 -0.88
C PRO A 41 -11.33 7.73 -2.17
N ILE A 42 -11.09 8.54 -3.20
CA ILE A 42 -10.42 8.09 -4.42
C ILE A 42 -9.02 7.54 -4.13
N LEU A 43 -8.23 8.25 -3.31
CA LEU A 43 -6.87 7.85 -2.96
C LEU A 43 -6.85 6.62 -2.04
N LEU A 44 -7.82 6.54 -1.12
CA LEU A 44 -8.01 5.41 -0.22
C LEU A 44 -8.43 4.15 -0.99
N VAL A 45 -9.37 4.27 -1.93
CA VAL A 45 -9.81 3.15 -2.77
C VAL A 45 -8.70 2.71 -3.72
N LEU A 46 -7.98 3.62 -4.36
CA LEU A 46 -6.83 3.28 -5.21
C LEU A 46 -5.73 2.56 -4.42
N GLY A 47 -5.38 3.09 -3.24
CA GLY A 47 -4.39 2.48 -2.35
C GLY A 47 -4.80 1.10 -1.87
N TYR A 48 -6.02 0.97 -1.33
CA TYR A 48 -6.48 -0.24 -0.66
C TYR A 48 -6.99 -1.33 -1.60
N VAL A 49 -7.72 -0.97 -2.66
CA VAL A 49 -8.40 -1.93 -3.55
C VAL A 49 -7.54 -2.30 -4.76
N ILE A 50 -6.66 -1.41 -5.22
CA ILE A 50 -5.81 -1.67 -6.39
C ILE A 50 -4.36 -1.95 -5.99
N LEU A 51 -3.69 -1.02 -5.29
CA LEU A 51 -2.26 -1.15 -4.99
C LEU A 51 -1.96 -2.31 -4.03
N ILE A 52 -2.69 -2.41 -2.92
CA ILE A 52 -2.46 -3.49 -1.93
C ILE A 52 -2.70 -4.88 -2.56
N PRO A 53 -3.82 -5.18 -3.25
CA PRO A 53 -4.04 -6.51 -3.82
C PRO A 53 -3.08 -6.82 -4.97
N THR A 54 -2.76 -5.82 -5.80
CA THR A 54 -1.78 -5.98 -6.89
C THR A 54 -0.39 -6.31 -6.33
N SER A 55 0.00 -5.70 -5.20
CA SER A 55 1.27 -5.98 -4.52
C SER A 55 1.34 -7.41 -3.93
N ILE A 56 0.19 -8.04 -3.68
CA ILE A 56 0.10 -9.38 -3.11
C ILE A 56 -0.02 -10.45 -4.22
N ILE A 57 -0.79 -10.17 -5.28
CA ILE A 57 -1.14 -11.13 -6.33
C ILE A 57 -0.04 -11.27 -7.39
N ILE A 58 0.58 -10.17 -7.79
CA ILE A 58 1.67 -10.23 -8.78
C ILE A 58 2.88 -10.81 -8.07
N LYS A 59 3.42 -11.96 -8.48
CA LYS A 59 4.62 -12.58 -7.88
C LYS A 59 5.90 -12.17 -8.61
#